data_AF-A0A359MXM0-F1
#
_entry.id   AF-A0A359MXM0-F1
#
_cell.length_a   1.000
_cell.length_b   1.000
_cell.length_c   1.000
_cell.angle_alpha   90.00
_cell.angle_beta   90.00
_cell.angle_gamma   90.00
#
_symmetry.space_group_name_H-M   'P 1'
#
loop_
_entity.id
_entity.type
_entity.pdbx_description
1 polymer ?
#
loop_
_entity_poly.entity_id
_entity_poly.type
_entity_poly.pdbx_seq_one_letter_code
_entity_poly.pdbx_strand_id
1 'polypeptide(L)' 'DFGGEVERVLKMADGCLLLVDAKEGPMPQTRFVLRKALDMKLKVIVVVNKID' A
#
# COMPACT_ATOMS: atom_id res chain seq x y z
N ASP A 1 -14.19 2.59 -11.43
CA ASP A 1 -14.40 2.70 -9.98
C ASP A 1 -13.13 2.23 -9.28
N PHE A 2 -12.18 3.16 -9.06
CA PHE A 2 -10.83 2.81 -8.60
C PHE A 2 -10.83 2.28 -7.16
N GLY A 3 -11.74 2.78 -6.32
CA GLY A 3 -11.87 2.32 -4.93
C GLY A 3 -12.37 0.88 -4.84
N GLY A 4 -13.38 0.52 -5.65
CA GLY A 4 -13.94 -0.83 -5.68
C GLY A 4 -12.95 -1.91 -6.14
N GLU A 5 -12.12 -1.61 -7.14
CA GLU A 5 -11.06 -2.52 -7.60
C GLU A 5 -10.00 -2.77 -6.53
N VAL A 6 -9.55 -1.71 -5.84
CA VAL A 6 -8.58 -1.81 -4.74
C VAL A 6 -9.12 -2.69 -3.62
N GLU A 7 -10.36 -2.50 -3.18
CA GLU A 7 -10.95 -3.32 -2.13
C GLU A 7 -11.03 -4.79 -2.51
N ARG A 8 -11.38 -5.09 -3.77
CA ARG A 8 -11.46 -6.47 -4.25
C ARG A 8 -10.08 -7.14 -4.20
N VAL A 9 -9.03 -6.43 -4.61
CA VAL A 9 -7.65 -6.94 -4.56
C VAL A 9 -7.20 -7.17 -3.13
N LEU A 10 -7.43 -6.20 -2.23
CA LEU A 10 -7.06 -6.33 -0.82
C LEU A 10 -7.77 -7.49 -0.12
N LYS A 11 -9.01 -7.83 -0.51
CA LYS A 11 -9.77 -8.98 0.05
C LYS A 11 -9.21 -10.33 -0.35
N MET A 12 -8.42 -10.40 -1.41
CA MET A 12 -7.84 -11.66 -1.91
C MET A 12 -6.36 -11.83 -1.53
N ALA A 13 -5.76 -10.83 -0.89
CA ALA A 13 -4.34 -10.84 -0.52
C ALA A 13 -4.14 -11.14 0.97
N ASP A 14 -3.03 -11.80 1.31
CA ASP A 14 -2.62 -12.04 2.71
C ASP A 14 -1.78 -10.88 3.29
N GLY A 15 -1.32 -9.98 2.42
CA GLY A 15 -0.40 -8.89 2.76
C GLY A 15 -0.15 -7.97 1.58
N CYS A 16 0.57 -6.86 1.80
CA CYS A 16 0.95 -5.94 0.73
C CYS A 16 2.36 -5.38 0.91
N LEU A 17 2.95 -4.96 -0.21
CA LEU A 17 4.23 -4.25 -0.25
C LEU A 17 3.95 -2.75 -0.39
N LEU A 18 4.35 -1.98 0.63
CA LEU A 18 4.31 -0.52 0.58
C LEU A 18 5.61 -0.01 -0.02
N LEU A 19 5.59 0.29 -1.32
CA LEU A 19 6.75 0.86 -2.02
C LEU A 19 6.88 2.35 -1.68
N VAL A 20 8.05 2.73 -1.18
CA VAL A 20 8.39 4.10 -0.80
C VAL A 20 9.66 4.49 -1.52
N ASP A 21 9.65 5.61 -2.21
CA ASP A 21 10.85 6.18 -2.81
C ASP A 21 11.75 6.78 -1.70
N ALA A 22 13.05 6.48 -1.73
CA ALA A 22 13.98 6.92 -0.69
C ALA A 22 14.16 8.45 -0.64
N LYS A 23 13.97 9.14 -1.77
CA LYS A 23 14.15 10.59 -1.89
C LYS A 23 12.83 11.34 -1.68
N GLU A 24 11.75 10.84 -2.27
CA GLU A 24 10.44 11.52 -2.25
C GLU A 24 9.60 11.14 -1.02
N GLY A 25 9.85 9.97 -0.44
CA GLY A 25 9.09 9.46 0.70
C GLY A 25 7.68 8.98 0.33
N PRO A 26 6.78 8.83 1.32
CA PRO A 26 5.44 8.31 1.09
C PRO A 26 4.51 9.37 0.47
N MET A 27 3.92 9.04 -0.67
CA MET A 27 2.99 9.92 -1.38
C MET A 27 1.59 9.97 -0.72
N PRO A 28 0.89 11.13 -0.74
CA PRO A 28 -0.47 11.26 -0.19
C PRO A 28 -1.48 10.25 -0.77
N GLN A 29 -1.35 9.91 -2.05
CA GLN A 29 -2.20 8.97 -2.78
C GLN A 29 -2.15 7.56 -2.15
N THR A 30 -1.01 7.18 -1.57
CA THR A 30 -0.81 5.87 -0.95
C THR A 30 -1.57 5.71 0.37
N ARG A 31 -1.93 6.83 1.02
CA ARG A 31 -2.60 6.81 2.34
C ARG A 31 -3.95 6.09 2.31
N PHE A 32 -4.73 6.27 1.25
CA PHE A 32 -6.06 5.67 1.15
C PHE A 32 -5.99 4.14 1.09
N VAL A 33 -5.13 3.61 0.22
CA VAL A 33 -4.95 2.16 0.04
C VAL A 33 -4.31 1.53 1.27
N LEU A 34 -3.28 2.18 1.83
CA LEU A 34 -2.61 1.71 3.04
C LEU A 34 -3.57 1.65 4.23
N ARG A 35 -4.45 2.66 4.39
CA ARG A 35 -5.46 2.66 5.45
C ARG A 35 -6.39 1.45 5.35
N LYS A 36 -6.92 1.17 4.14
CA LYS A 36 -7.77 -0.02 3.91
C LYS A 36 -7.04 -1.33 4.21
N ALA A 37 -5.79 -1.46 3.77
CA ALA A 37 -5.00 -2.66 4.03
C ALA A 37 -4.78 -2.89 5.54
N LEU A 38 -4.49 -1.82 6.30
CA LEU A 38 -4.33 -1.87 7.75
C LEU A 38 -5.64 -2.17 8.47
N ASP A 39 -6.76 -1.57 8.05
CA ASP A 39 -8.10 -1.85 8.61
C ASP A 39 -8.50 -3.33 8.39
N MET A 40 -8.03 -3.94 7.30
CA MET A 40 -8.18 -5.36 6.99
C MET A 40 -7.13 -6.26 7.67
N LYS A 41 -6.27 -5.70 8.53
CA LYS A 41 -5.19 -6.39 9.24
C LYS A 41 -4.21 -7.15 8.34
N LEU A 42 -4.05 -6.68 7.10
CA LEU A 42 -3.06 -7.24 6.18
C LEU A 42 -1.65 -6.94 6.69
N LYS A 43 -0.74 -7.91 6.52
CA LYS A 43 0.68 -7.68 6.81
C LYS A 43 1.25 -6.71 5.78
N VAL A 44 1.74 -5.57 6.24
CA VAL A 44 2.38 -4.57 5.38
C VAL A 44 3.89 -4.67 5.50
N ILE A 45 4.57 -4.88 4.39
CA ILE A 45 6.03 -4.85 4.30
C ILE A 45 6.43 -3.55 3.60
N VAL A 46 7.24 -2.72 4.26
CA VAL A 46 7.74 -1.48 3.66
C VAL A 46 8.96 -1.80 2.81
N VAL A 47 8.93 -1.35 1.55
CA VAL A 47 10.03 -1.50 0.60
C VAL A 47 10.52 -0.11 0.23
N VAL A 48 11.72 0.25 0.68
CA VAL A 48 12.36 1.51 0.32
C VAL A 48 13.16 1.31 -0.97
N ASN A 49 12.80 2.05 -2.02
CA ASN A 49 13.30 1.91 -3.38
C ASN A 49 14.06 3.16 -3.84
N LYS A 50 14.89 3.02 -4.88
CA LYS A 50 15.80 4.06 -5.41
C LYS A 50 16.77 4.59 -4.34
N ILE A 51 17.49 3.64 -3.73
CA ILE A 51 18.46 3.91 -2.66
C ILE A 51 19.85 4.28 -3.20
N ASP A 52 20.06 4.12 -4.51
CA ASP A 52 21.21 4.61 -5.26
C ASP A 52 21.23 6.15 -5.31
#